data_AF-A0A2V8M6R9-F1
#
_entry.id   AF-A0A2V8M6R9-F1
#
_cell.length_a   1.000
_cell.length_b   1.000
_cell.length_c   1.000
_cell.angle_alpha   90.00
_cell.angle_beta   90.00
_cell.angle_gamma   90.00
#
_symmetry.space_group_name_H-M   'P 1'
#
loop_
_entity.id
_entity.type
_entity.pdbx_description
1 polymer ?
#
loop_
_entity_poly.entity_id
_entity_poly.type
_entity_poly.pdbx_seq_one_letter_code
_entity_poly.pdbx_strand_id
1 'polypeptide(L)' 'KVCREGRLSVDTKQQMLKAIEELPDDASVEDALERLYLLYKIETGVKQAEAGDLISQEEARQRMAKWLK' A
#
# COMPACT_ATOMS: atom_id res chain seq x y z
N LYS A 1 7.09 -17.46 -14.54
CA LYS A 1 6.36 -16.39 -15.26
C LYS A 1 4.93 -16.37 -14.71
N VAL A 2 4.71 -15.69 -13.58
CA VAL A 2 3.35 -15.59 -13.02
C VAL A 2 2.68 -14.42 -13.73
N CYS A 3 1.94 -14.73 -14.79
CA CYS A 3 0.93 -13.84 -15.32
C CYS A 3 -0.15 -13.74 -14.25
N ARG A 4 -0.19 -12.62 -13.50
CA ARG A 4 -1.31 -12.33 -12.62
C ARG A 4 -2.34 -11.58 -13.46
N GLU A 5 -3.22 -12.36 -14.08
CA GLU A 5 -4.39 -11.87 -14.79
C GLU A 5 -5.29 -11.05 -13.85
N GLY A 6 -5.98 -10.10 -14.48
CA GLY A 6 -6.51 -8.89 -13.87
C GLY A 6 -7.36 -9.07 -12.63
N ARG A 7 -7.23 -8.11 -11.72
CA ARG A 7 -8.25 -7.79 -10.72
C ARG A 7 -8.59 -6.31 -10.84
N LEU A 8 -9.55 -5.98 -11.71
CA LEU A 8 -10.15 -4.64 -11.80
C LEU A 8 -11.66 -4.77 -11.96
N SER A 9 -12.36 -4.81 -10.83
CA SER A 9 -13.61 -4.07 -10.54
C SER A 9 -14.12 -4.40 -9.13
N VAL A 10 -13.23 -4.43 -8.14
CA VAL A 10 -13.69 -4.37 -6.75
C VAL A 10 -13.74 -2.88 -6.42
N ASP A 11 -14.94 -2.35 -6.21
CA ASP A 11 -15.15 -0.96 -5.81
C ASP A 11 -14.26 -0.61 -4.60
N THR A 12 -13.67 0.59 -4.57
CA THR A 12 -12.74 0.98 -3.49
C THR A 12 -13.35 0.79 -2.11
N LYS A 13 -14.65 1.06 -1.95
CA LYS A 13 -15.37 0.81 -0.70
C LYS A 13 -15.40 -0.68 -0.35
N GLN A 14 -15.62 -1.56 -1.33
CA GLN A 14 -15.62 -3.01 -1.12
C GLN A 14 -14.25 -3.54 -0.72
N GLN A 15 -13.17 -2.98 -1.28
CA GLN A 15 -11.82 -3.33 -0.85
C GLN A 15 -11.53 -2.86 0.58
N MET A 16 -11.99 -1.67 0.95
CA MET A 16 -11.88 -1.16 2.32
C MET A 16 -12.66 -2.03 3.31
N LEU A 17 -13.90 -2.39 2.98
CA LEU A 17 -14.73 -3.27 3.82
C LEU A 17 -14.04 -4.62 4.04
N LYS A 18 -13.56 -5.25 2.96
CA LYS A 18 -12.82 -6.51 3.05
C LYS A 18 -11.55 -6.40 3.92
N ALA A 19 -10.83 -5.29 3.82
CA ALA A 19 -9.63 -5.06 4.63
C ALA A 19 -9.95 -4.91 6.13
N ILE A 20 -11.12 -4.34 6.46
CA ILE A 20 -11.62 -4.21 7.84
C ILE A 20 -12.16 -5.56 8.34
N GLU A 21 -12.90 -6.30 7.51
CA GLU A 21 -13.44 -7.62 7.85
C GLU A 21 -12.36 -8.68 8.14
N GLU A 22 -11.14 -8.49 7.62
CA GLU A 22 -9.99 -9.37 7.87
C GLU A 22 -9.27 -9.07 9.19
N LEU A 23 -9.65 -8.03 9.93
CA LEU A 23 -9.05 -7.70 11.21
C LEU A 23 -9.53 -8.66 12.32
N PRO A 24 -8.70 -8.90 13.36
CA PRO A 24 -9.13 -9.60 14.57
C PRO A 24 -10.34 -8.95 15.24
N ASP A 25 -11.15 -9.74 15.95
CA ASP A 25 -12.32 -9.24 16.70
C ASP A 25 -11.96 -8.23 17.80
N ASP A 26 -10.73 -8.28 18.31
CA ASP A 26 -10.18 -7.37 19.32
C ASP A 26 -9.41 -6.18 18.72
N ALA A 27 -9.45 -6.00 17.40
CA ALA A 27 -8.79 -4.89 16.72
C ALA A 27 -9.36 -3.53 17.14
N SER A 28 -8.47 -2.57 17.32
CA SER A 28 -8.78 -1.18 17.60
C SER A 28 -9.10 -0.39 16.33
N VAL A 29 -9.59 0.84 16.51
CA VAL A 29 -9.78 1.77 15.38
C VAL A 29 -8.43 2.13 14.77
N GLU A 30 -7.38 2.24 15.58
CA GLU A 30 -6.01 2.49 15.16
C GLU A 30 -5.50 1.38 14.23
N ASP A 31 -5.78 0.11 14.52
CA ASP A 31 -5.39 -1.02 13.66
C ASP A 31 -6.07 -0.94 12.29
N ALA A 32 -7.36 -0.57 12.27
CA ALA A 32 -8.09 -0.38 11.02
C ALA A 32 -7.52 0.77 10.17
N LEU A 33 -7.19 1.90 10.81
CA LEU A 33 -6.57 3.04 10.14
C LEU A 33 -5.20 2.67 9.57
N GLU A 34 -4.37 1.98 10.34
CA GLU A 34 -3.05 1.52 9.90
C GLU A 34 -3.17 0.58 8.71
N ARG A 35 -4.05 -0.43 8.79
CA ARG A 35 -4.27 -1.41 7.72
C ARG A 35 -4.68 -0.74 6.41
N LEU A 36 -5.64 0.18 6.47
CA LEU A 36 -6.12 0.92 5.30
C LEU A 36 -5.04 1.83 4.72
N TYR A 37 -4.30 2.55 5.56
CA TYR A 37 -3.23 3.43 5.11
C TYR A 37 -2.08 2.66 4.48
N LEU A 38 -1.71 1.51 5.05
CA LEU A 38 -0.69 0.63 4.49
C LEU A 38 -1.08 0.16 3.08
N LEU A 39 -2.31 -0.32 2.90
CA LEU A 39 -2.81 -0.75 1.59
C LEU A 39 -2.78 0.39 0.57
N TYR A 40 -3.24 1.59 0.96
CA TYR A 40 -3.16 2.78 0.12
C TYR A 40 -1.71 3.09 -0.32
N LYS A 41 -0.75 3.03 0.60
CA LYS A 41 0.66 3.28 0.29
C LYS A 41 1.24 2.24 -0.67
N ILE A 42 0.88 0.97 -0.52
CA ILE A 42 1.31 -0.11 -1.41
C ILE A 42 0.73 0.11 -2.82
N GLU A 43 -0.58 0.31 -2.95
CA GLU A 43 -1.23 0.52 -4.24
C GLU A 43 -0.69 1.77 -4.96
N THR A 44 -0.44 2.84 -4.21
CA THR A 44 0.19 4.04 -4.74
C THR A 44 1.60 3.75 -5.25
N GLY A 45 2.41 3.01 -4.48
CA GLY A 45 3.76 2.62 -4.89
C GLY A 45 3.78 1.73 -6.14
N VAL A 46 2.81 0.81 -6.26
CA VAL A 46 2.65 -0.02 -7.47
C VAL A 46 2.33 0.86 -8.69
N LYS A 47 1.36 1.77 -8.57
CA LYS A 47 1.01 2.70 -9.66
C LYS A 47 2.18 3.59 -10.08
N GLN A 48 2.96 4.09 -9.11
CA GLN A 48 4.17 4.87 -9.38
C GLN A 48 5.21 4.03 -10.14
N ALA A 49 5.43 2.78 -9.73
CA ALA A 49 6.37 1.89 -10.41
C ALA A 49 5.93 1.58 -11.86
N GLU A 50 4.64 1.34 -12.07
CA GLU A 50 4.05 1.11 -13.41
C GLU A 50 4.14 2.36 -14.30
N ALA A 51 3.99 3.55 -13.73
CA ALA A 51 4.15 4.83 -14.42
C ALA A 51 5.62 5.21 -14.70
N GLY A 52 6.59 4.48 -14.12
CA GLY A 52 8.00 4.80 -14.22
C GLY A 52 8.44 5.94 -13.28
N ASP A 53 7.61 6.32 -12.32
CA ASP A 53 7.88 7.31 -11.26
C ASP A 53 8.83 6.73 -10.20
N LEU A 54 10.03 6.33 -10.63
CA LEU A 54 11.04 5.68 -9.82
C LEU A 54 12.21 6.62 -9.57
N ILE A 55 12.91 6.40 -8.46
CA ILE A 55 14.16 7.08 -8.12
C ILE A 55 15.30 6.08 -8.08
N SER A 56 16.53 6.57 -8.25
CA SER A 56 17.72 5.73 -8.08
C SER A 56 17.87 5.28 -6.63
N GLN A 57 18.56 4.15 -6.42
CA GLN A 57 18.89 3.68 -5.07
C GLN A 57 19.67 4.73 -4.26
N GLU A 58 20.55 5.48 -4.92
CA GLU A 58 21.34 6.53 -4.27
C GLU A 58 20.45 7.69 -3.79
N GLU A 59 19.55 8.15 -4.63
CA GLU A 59 18.58 9.18 -4.24
C GLU A 59 17.66 8.70 -3.11
N ALA A 60 17.25 7.43 -3.12
CA ALA A 60 16.47 6.85 -2.03
C ALA A 60 17.23 6.91 -0.69
N ARG A 61 18.53 6.54 -0.67
CA ARG A 61 19.38 6.65 0.54
C ARG A 61 19.45 8.08 1.06
N GLN A 62 19.66 9.05 0.16
CA GLN A 62 19.73 10.47 0.53
C GLN A 62 18.42 10.99 1.14
N ARG A 63 17.27 10.55 0.63
CA ARG A 63 15.95 10.90 1.19
C ARG A 63 15.74 10.28 2.58
N MET A 64 16.12 9.02 2.76
CA MET A 64 15.95 8.29 4.04
C MET A 64 16.86 8.82 5.14
N ALA A 65 18.07 9.29 4.81
CA ALA A 65 19.02 9.86 5.77
C ALA A 65 18.49 11.07 6.57
N LYS A 66 17.43 11.73 6.08
CA LYS A 66 16.77 12.85 6.79
C LYS A 66 16.07 12.41 8.07
N TRP A 67 15.65 11.14 8.14
CA TRP A 67 14.80 10.61 9.21
C TRP A 67 15.49 9.51 10.02
N LEU A 68 16.43 8.77 9.42
CA LEU A 68 17.16 7.67 10.04
C LEU A 68 18.46 8.11 10.73
N LYS A 69 18.42 9.18 11.53
CA LYS A 69 19.58 9.58 12.34
C LYS A 69 19.89 8.55 13.42
#